data_AF-A0A738EA44-F1
#
_entry.id   AF-A0A738EA44-F1
#
_cell.length_a   1.000
_cell.length_b   1.000
_cell.length_c   1.000
_cell.angle_alpha   90.00
_cell.angle_beta   90.00
_cell.angle_gamma   90.00
#
_symmetry.space_group_name_H-M   'P 1'
#
loop_
_entity.id
_entity.type
_entity.pdbx_description
1 polymer ?
#
loop_
_entity_poly.entity_id
_entity_poly.type
_entity_poly.pdbx_seq_one_letter_code
_entity_poly.pdbx_strand_id
1 'polypeptide(L)'
;MKTETPSVKIVAIAADEAGQRIDNFLRTQLKGVPKSMIYRILRKGEVRVNKKRIKPEYKLEAGDKVRIPPVRVAEREEEAVSPHLQKVAALADVILYEDDHILVLNKPSGTAVHGGSGLSFGVIEGLRALRPEARFLELVHRLDRDTSGVLLVAKKRSALRSLHEQLREKGMQKDYLALVRGQWQSHVKTVQAPLLKNILQSGERIVRVSQEGKPSETRFKVEERYAFATLVRCSPVTGRTHQIRVHTQYAGHPIAFDDRYGDREFDQQLTEAGTGLKRLFLHAAALKFTHPGTGEVMRIEAPMDNALKRCLQVLRNTK
;
A
#
# COMPACT_ATOMS: atom_id res chain seq x y z
N MET A 1 -12.95 35.28 -12.31
CA MET A 1 -11.64 35.76 -11.80
C MET A 1 -10.53 35.11 -12.64
N LYS A 2 -9.43 35.83 -12.84
CA LYS A 2 -8.43 35.69 -13.92
C LYS A 2 -8.18 34.26 -14.43
N THR A 3 -8.65 33.97 -15.65
CA THR A 3 -8.20 32.84 -16.46
C THR A 3 -6.73 33.04 -16.80
N GLU A 4 -5.81 32.37 -16.09
CA GLU A 4 -4.42 32.32 -16.52
C GLU A 4 -4.35 31.69 -17.90
N THR A 5 -3.93 32.46 -18.90
CA THR A 5 -3.66 31.95 -20.25
C THR A 5 -2.58 30.88 -20.13
N PRO A 6 -2.85 29.60 -20.44
CA PRO A 6 -1.85 28.58 -20.23
C PRO A 6 -0.67 28.87 -21.17
N SER A 7 0.51 29.08 -20.57
CA SER A 7 1.74 29.37 -21.27
C SER A 7 2.62 28.12 -21.36
N VAL A 8 3.56 28.12 -22.30
CA VAL A 8 4.53 27.04 -22.44
C VAL A 8 5.44 27.02 -21.21
N LYS A 9 5.62 25.84 -20.61
CA LYS A 9 6.57 25.65 -19.50
C LYS A 9 7.83 24.94 -20.02
N ILE A 10 8.99 25.41 -19.58
CA ILE A 10 10.26 24.70 -19.76
C ILE A 10 10.74 24.28 -18.38
N VAL A 11 10.83 22.98 -18.15
CA VAL A 11 11.26 22.39 -16.88
C VAL A 11 12.64 21.77 -17.08
N ALA A 12 13.60 22.15 -16.23
CA ALA A 12 14.90 21.51 -16.16
C ALA A 12 14.80 20.30 -15.23
N ILE A 13 15.25 19.13 -15.70
CA ILE A 13 15.20 17.89 -14.94
C ILE A 13 16.33 17.87 -13.91
N ALA A 14 15.95 17.78 -12.64
CA ALA A 14 16.90 17.63 -11.55
C ALA A 14 17.48 16.20 -11.50
N ALA A 15 18.61 16.02 -10.81
CA ALA A 15 19.29 14.73 -10.72
C ALA A 15 18.42 13.61 -10.10
N ASP A 16 17.47 13.96 -9.24
CA ASP A 16 16.53 13.04 -8.61
C ASP A 16 15.31 12.69 -9.50
N GLU A 17 15.11 13.42 -10.60
CA GLU A 17 14.11 13.17 -11.64
C GLU A 17 14.65 12.32 -12.81
N ALA A 18 15.97 12.22 -12.93
CA ALA A 18 16.64 11.41 -13.94
C ALA A 18 16.25 9.92 -13.85
N GLY A 19 16.13 9.28 -15.00
CA GLY A 19 15.70 7.89 -15.18
C GLY A 19 14.18 7.71 -15.21
N GLN A 20 13.38 8.73 -14.88
CA GLN A 20 11.91 8.66 -14.97
C GLN A 20 11.47 8.69 -16.44
N ARG A 21 10.51 7.83 -16.82
CA ARG A 21 9.86 7.93 -18.14
C ARG A 21 9.12 9.27 -18.27
N ILE A 22 9.23 9.91 -19.42
CA ILE A 22 8.59 11.20 -19.70
C ILE A 22 7.06 11.17 -19.53
N ASP A 23 6.39 10.06 -19.85
CA ASP A 23 4.95 9.94 -19.63
C ASP A 23 4.56 10.01 -18.15
N ASN A 24 5.32 9.35 -17.28
CA ASN A 24 5.16 9.41 -15.84
C ASN A 24 5.51 10.79 -15.28
N PHE A 25 6.57 11.43 -15.80
CA PHE A 25 6.94 12.79 -15.41
C PHE A 25 5.81 13.78 -15.76
N LEU A 26 5.26 13.70 -16.97
CA LEU A 26 4.14 14.54 -17.40
C LEU A 26 2.87 14.30 -16.58
N ARG A 27 2.61 13.07 -16.12
CA ARG A 27 1.48 12.81 -15.19
C ARG A 27 1.64 13.53 -13.86
N THR A 28 2.87 13.70 -13.39
CA THR A 28 3.16 14.45 -12.16
C THR A 28 3.04 15.96 -12.39
N GLN A 29 3.55 16.47 -13.51
CA GLN A 29 3.53 17.90 -13.85
C GLN A 29 2.14 18.41 -14.29
N LEU A 30 1.36 17.57 -14.97
CA LEU A 30 0.04 17.88 -15.52
C LEU A 30 -1.05 17.17 -14.71
N LYS A 31 -1.13 17.47 -13.41
CA LYS A 31 -2.17 16.90 -12.52
C LYS A 31 -3.57 17.17 -13.10
N GLY A 32 -4.42 16.14 -13.08
CA GLY A 32 -5.78 16.21 -13.63
C GLY A 32 -5.89 15.95 -15.14
N VAL A 33 -4.79 15.94 -15.90
CA VAL A 33 -4.84 15.64 -17.33
C VAL A 33 -4.98 14.14 -17.58
N PRO A 34 -5.99 13.68 -18.35
CA PRO A 34 -6.17 12.26 -18.66
C PRO A 34 -4.96 11.64 -19.35
N LYS A 35 -4.68 10.36 -19.06
CA LYS A 35 -3.56 9.62 -19.68
C LYS A 35 -3.64 9.65 -21.21
N SER A 36 -4.82 9.51 -21.79
CA SER A 36 -5.04 9.60 -23.24
C SER A 36 -4.57 10.93 -23.82
N MET A 37 -4.78 12.04 -23.10
CA MET A 37 -4.32 13.37 -23.51
C MET A 37 -2.80 13.52 -23.42
N ILE A 38 -2.17 12.99 -22.37
CA ILE A 38 -0.69 12.97 -22.24
C ILE A 38 -0.06 12.23 -23.41
N TYR A 39 -0.58 11.06 -23.75
CA TYR A 39 -0.10 10.30 -24.91
C TYR A 39 -0.39 11.03 -26.22
N ARG A 40 -1.48 11.79 -26.32
CA ARG A 40 -1.79 12.61 -27.51
C ARG A 40 -0.77 13.73 -27.70
N ILE A 41 -0.43 14.51 -26.66
CA ILE A 41 0.51 15.64 -26.79
C ILE A 41 1.95 15.17 -27.05
N LEU A 42 2.35 14.02 -26.48
CA LEU A 42 3.61 13.35 -26.81
C LEU A 42 3.62 12.89 -28.27
N ARG A 43 2.55 12.22 -28.71
CA ARG A 43 2.41 11.74 -30.09
C ARG A 43 2.36 12.89 -31.09
N LYS A 44 1.76 14.03 -30.78
CA LYS A 44 1.77 15.22 -31.66
C LYS A 44 3.11 15.97 -31.64
N GLY A 45 4.05 15.60 -30.76
CA GLY A 45 5.35 16.27 -30.64
C GLY A 45 5.27 17.67 -30.03
N GLU A 46 4.16 17.95 -29.32
CA GLU A 46 3.94 19.20 -28.59
C GLU A 46 4.83 19.25 -27.33
N VAL A 47 5.09 18.09 -26.72
CA VAL A 47 6.13 17.91 -25.70
C VAL A 47 7.47 17.63 -26.37
N ARG A 48 8.53 18.33 -25.93
CA ARG A 48 9.89 18.15 -26.45
C ARG A 48 10.91 18.10 -25.34
N VAL A 49 11.95 17.30 -25.53
CA VAL A 49 13.13 17.26 -24.65
C VAL A 49 14.32 17.76 -25.45
N ASN A 50 15.02 18.79 -24.97
CA ASN A 50 16.17 19.40 -25.66
C ASN A 50 15.85 19.74 -27.12
N LYS A 51 14.65 20.32 -27.35
CA LYS A 51 14.08 20.68 -28.67
C LYS A 51 13.72 19.50 -29.60
N LYS A 52 13.93 18.25 -29.19
CA LYS A 52 13.62 17.03 -29.96
C LYS A 52 12.28 16.41 -29.53
N ARG A 53 11.59 15.77 -30.48
CA ARG A 53 10.40 14.93 -30.21
C ARG A 53 10.85 13.61 -29.60
N ILE A 54 10.16 13.17 -28.54
CA ILE A 54 10.48 11.93 -27.82
C ILE A 54 9.31 10.95 -27.82
N LYS A 55 9.60 9.68 -27.53
CA LYS A 55 8.58 8.65 -27.29
C LYS A 55 8.17 8.64 -25.81
N PRO A 56 6.96 8.16 -25.46
CA PRO A 56 6.50 8.06 -24.06
C PRO A 56 7.46 7.29 -23.13
N GLU A 57 8.23 6.35 -23.69
CA GLU A 57 9.20 5.51 -22.96
C GLU A 57 10.53 6.20 -22.68
N TYR A 58 10.77 7.40 -23.25
CA TYR A 58 12.02 8.13 -23.08
C TYR A 58 12.28 8.36 -21.59
N LYS A 59 13.46 7.93 -21.13
CA LYS A 59 13.92 8.16 -19.76
C LYS A 59 14.66 9.48 -19.73
N LEU A 60 14.20 10.37 -18.85
CA LEU A 60 14.78 11.69 -18.65
C LEU A 60 16.21 11.59 -18.12
N GLU A 61 17.06 12.51 -18.54
CA GLU A 61 18.43 12.67 -18.05
C GLU A 61 18.54 13.95 -17.19
N ALA A 62 19.46 13.96 -16.23
CA ALA A 62 19.71 15.14 -15.42
C ALA A 62 20.17 16.30 -16.34
N GLY A 63 19.54 17.48 -16.20
CA GLY A 63 19.80 18.64 -17.05
C GLY A 63 18.94 18.70 -18.32
N ASP A 64 18.13 17.68 -18.60
CA ASP A 64 17.16 17.74 -19.71
C ASP A 64 16.25 18.96 -19.59
N LYS A 65 16.01 19.64 -20.70
CA LYS A 65 15.04 20.73 -20.80
C LYS A 65 13.76 20.23 -21.45
N VAL A 66 12.75 19.97 -20.63
CA VAL A 66 11.43 19.50 -21.07
C VAL A 66 10.52 20.69 -21.35
N ARG A 67 10.18 20.90 -22.62
CA ARG A 67 9.14 21.83 -23.05
C ARG A 67 7.78 21.13 -22.96
N ILE A 68 6.89 21.69 -22.16
CA ILE A 68 5.51 21.21 -21.96
C ILE A 68 4.56 22.24 -22.61
N PRO A 69 3.67 21.80 -23.52
CA PRO A 69 2.70 22.69 -24.15
C PRO A 69 1.65 23.16 -23.14
N PRO A 70 0.95 24.27 -23.42
CA PRO A 70 -0.19 24.68 -22.63
C PRO A 70 -1.31 23.64 -22.73
N VAL A 71 -1.63 22.98 -21.61
CA VAL A 71 -2.74 22.04 -21.52
C VAL A 71 -3.80 22.65 -20.62
N ARG A 72 -4.98 22.92 -21.18
CA ARG A 72 -6.15 23.31 -20.38
C ARG A 72 -6.60 22.10 -19.57
N VAL A 73 -6.49 22.22 -18.26
CA VAL A 73 -7.16 21.32 -17.32
C VAL A 73 -8.53 21.95 -17.09
N ALA A 74 -9.63 21.19 -17.20
CA ALA A 74 -10.89 21.66 -16.65
C ALA A 74 -10.66 21.83 -15.15
N GLU A 75 -10.85 23.05 -14.63
CA GLU A 75 -10.90 23.27 -13.19
C GLU A 75 -11.95 22.31 -12.64
N ARG A 76 -11.52 21.29 -11.90
CA ARG A 76 -12.44 20.63 -10.98
C ARG A 76 -12.64 21.65 -9.88
N GLU A 77 -13.90 22.01 -9.65
CA GLU A 77 -14.30 22.69 -8.44
C GLU A 77 -13.57 22.03 -7.27
N GLU A 78 -12.86 22.83 -6.48
CA GLU A 78 -12.31 22.39 -5.21
C GLU A 78 -13.52 21.95 -4.36
N GLU A 79 -13.83 20.66 -4.40
CA GLU A 79 -14.86 20.11 -3.52
C GLU A 79 -14.46 20.47 -2.09
N ALA A 80 -15.32 21.28 -1.47
CA ALA A 80 -15.19 21.74 -0.11
C ALA A 80 -14.74 20.60 0.81
N VAL A 81 -13.75 20.92 1.66
CA VAL A 81 -13.25 20.15 2.82
C VAL A 81 -14.14 18.95 3.15
N SER A 82 -13.87 17.84 2.47
CA SER A 82 -14.69 16.63 2.56
C SER A 82 -14.73 16.14 4.03
N PRO A 83 -15.80 15.43 4.47
CA PRO A 83 -15.82 14.66 5.72
C PRO A 83 -14.60 13.73 5.94
N HIS A 84 -13.77 13.54 4.91
CA HIS A 84 -12.44 12.97 5.03
C HIS A 84 -11.47 13.75 5.93
N LEU A 85 -11.62 15.06 6.17
CA LEU A 85 -10.63 15.85 6.92
C LEU A 85 -10.38 15.35 8.35
N GLN A 86 -11.41 14.85 9.04
CA GLN A 86 -11.25 14.27 10.39
C GLN A 86 -10.51 12.92 10.35
N LYS A 87 -10.84 12.05 9.37
CA LYS A 87 -10.09 10.79 9.13
C LYS A 87 -8.65 11.06 8.71
N VAL A 88 -8.43 12.18 8.04
CA VAL A 88 -7.15 12.65 7.56
C VAL A 88 -6.33 13.24 8.71
N ALA A 89 -6.90 14.06 9.58
CA ALA A 89 -6.24 14.57 10.77
C ALA A 89 -5.74 13.44 11.68
N ALA A 90 -6.54 12.38 11.86
CA ALA A 90 -6.15 11.17 12.58
C ALA A 90 -4.97 10.41 11.93
N LEU A 91 -4.60 10.69 10.68
CA LEU A 91 -3.40 10.11 10.06
C LEU A 91 -2.10 10.67 10.66
N ALA A 92 -2.13 11.88 11.23
CA ALA A 92 -0.97 12.46 11.90
C ALA A 92 -0.64 11.69 13.20
N ASP A 93 -1.68 11.28 13.94
CA ASP A 93 -1.54 10.54 15.21
C ASP A 93 -1.03 9.10 15.03
N VAL A 94 -1.02 8.59 13.79
CA VAL A 94 -0.53 7.24 13.47
C VAL A 94 0.83 7.22 12.80
N ILE A 95 1.56 8.35 12.78
CA ILE A 95 2.95 8.38 12.31
C ILE A 95 3.84 7.67 13.33
N LEU A 96 4.49 6.59 12.90
CA LEU A 96 5.44 5.81 13.70
C LEU A 96 6.87 6.35 13.61
N TYR A 97 7.23 6.86 12.43
CA TYR A 97 8.55 7.38 12.14
C TYR A 97 8.50 8.31 10.93
N GLU A 98 9.27 9.39 10.95
CA GLU A 98 9.41 10.29 9.81
C GLU A 98 10.79 10.95 9.78
N ASP A 99 11.38 11.03 8.58
CA ASP A 99 12.56 11.84 8.28
C ASP A 99 12.47 12.44 6.87
N ASP A 100 13.56 12.95 6.31
CA ASP A 100 13.57 13.54 4.96
C ASP A 100 13.31 12.55 3.81
N HIS A 101 13.53 11.25 4.02
CA HIS A 101 13.48 10.22 2.99
C HIS A 101 12.20 9.41 3.05
N ILE A 102 11.71 9.12 4.25
CA ILE A 102 10.60 8.20 4.48
C ILE A 102 9.59 8.70 5.52
N LEU A 103 8.38 8.15 5.43
CA LEU A 103 7.31 8.28 6.40
C LEU A 103 6.74 6.88 6.65
N VAL A 104 6.61 6.50 7.92
CA VAL A 104 6.07 5.21 8.33
C VAL A 104 4.82 5.42 9.15
N LEU A 105 3.72 4.78 8.75
CA LEU A 105 2.43 4.88 9.42
C LEU A 105 2.02 3.56 10.07
N ASN A 106 1.32 3.63 11.20
CA ASN A 106 0.45 2.57 11.68
C ASN A 106 -0.91 2.70 10.99
N LYS A 107 -1.03 2.18 9.77
CA LYS A 107 -2.26 2.27 8.98
C LYS A 107 -3.44 1.65 9.78
N PRO A 108 -4.55 2.35 9.98
CA PRO A 108 -5.74 1.76 10.59
C PRO A 108 -6.43 0.77 9.65
N SER A 109 -7.18 -0.17 10.21
CA SER A 109 -8.09 -1.03 9.45
C SER A 109 -9.25 -0.22 8.86
N GLY A 110 -9.87 -0.74 7.79
CA GLY A 110 -11.01 -0.11 7.12
C GLY A 110 -10.65 1.04 6.17
N THR A 111 -9.39 1.49 6.15
CA THR A 111 -8.93 2.57 5.27
C THR A 111 -8.10 2.01 4.12
N ALA A 112 -8.46 2.30 2.87
CA ALA A 112 -7.65 1.88 1.72
C ALA A 112 -6.36 2.70 1.63
N VAL A 113 -5.26 2.11 1.13
CA VAL A 113 -3.98 2.85 1.00
C VAL A 113 -4.01 3.90 -0.13
N HIS A 114 -4.82 3.67 -1.16
CA HIS A 114 -5.05 4.59 -2.29
C HIS A 114 -6.50 4.47 -2.76
N GLY A 115 -7.00 5.48 -3.48
CA GLY A 115 -8.32 5.45 -4.12
C GLY A 115 -8.49 4.25 -5.07
N GLY A 116 -9.67 3.62 -5.03
CA GLY A 116 -10.01 2.45 -5.85
C GLY A 116 -11.15 2.74 -6.83
N SER A 117 -11.73 1.70 -7.45
CA SER A 117 -12.81 1.82 -8.44
C SER A 117 -14.15 2.35 -7.90
N GLY A 118 -14.27 2.57 -6.58
CA GLY A 118 -15.47 3.11 -5.93
C GLY A 118 -15.20 3.94 -4.67
N LEU A 119 -13.93 4.21 -4.34
CA LEU A 119 -13.51 5.09 -3.23
C LEU A 119 -12.56 6.13 -3.80
N SER A 120 -12.93 7.41 -3.74
CA SER A 120 -12.16 8.53 -4.27
C SER A 120 -10.95 8.90 -3.40
N PHE A 121 -10.80 8.29 -2.22
CA PHE A 121 -9.85 8.74 -1.20
C PHE A 121 -9.29 7.60 -0.34
N GLY A 122 -7.97 7.57 -0.15
CA GLY A 122 -7.24 6.63 0.71
C GLY A 122 -6.13 7.32 1.52
N VAL A 123 -5.26 6.53 2.15
CA VAL A 123 -4.17 7.05 3.00
C VAL A 123 -3.27 8.02 2.24
N ILE A 124 -2.84 7.68 1.03
CA ILE A 124 -1.89 8.51 0.29
C ILE A 124 -2.51 9.83 -0.18
N GLU A 125 -3.79 9.83 -0.55
CA GLU A 125 -4.53 11.05 -0.87
C GLU A 125 -4.71 11.92 0.39
N GLY A 126 -4.99 11.29 1.54
CA GLY A 126 -5.03 11.94 2.86
C GLY A 126 -3.73 12.64 3.24
N LEU A 127 -2.61 11.93 3.11
CA LEU A 127 -1.30 12.51 3.38
C LEU A 127 -0.98 13.70 2.49
N ARG A 128 -1.34 13.62 1.20
CA ARG A 128 -1.13 14.72 0.24
C ARG A 128 -2.01 15.93 0.56
N ALA A 129 -3.23 15.71 1.05
CA ALA A 129 -4.12 16.78 1.50
C ALA A 129 -3.59 17.48 2.77
N LEU A 130 -3.01 16.73 3.72
CA LEU A 130 -2.38 17.31 4.92
C LEU A 130 -1.07 18.04 4.64
N ARG A 131 -0.38 17.64 3.57
CA ARG A 131 0.95 18.14 3.22
C ARG A 131 0.95 18.64 1.79
N PRO A 132 0.18 19.71 1.48
CA PRO A 132 0.05 20.23 0.13
C PRO A 132 1.41 20.69 -0.43
N GLU A 133 2.31 21.15 0.43
CA GLU A 133 3.68 21.57 0.09
C GLU A 133 4.65 20.41 -0.16
N ALA A 134 4.28 19.17 0.18
CA ALA A 134 5.13 18.02 -0.08
C ALA A 134 5.22 17.74 -1.58
N ARG A 135 6.40 17.98 -2.15
CA ARG A 135 6.66 17.76 -3.60
C ARG A 135 6.50 16.30 -4.02
N PHE A 136 6.76 15.36 -3.10
CA PHE A 136 6.73 13.93 -3.40
C PHE A 136 6.28 13.13 -2.17
N LEU A 137 5.22 12.34 -2.34
CA LEU A 137 4.74 11.34 -1.39
C LEU A 137 4.20 10.16 -2.19
N GLU A 138 4.82 9.00 -2.08
CA GLU A 138 4.40 7.80 -2.80
C GLU A 138 4.47 6.56 -1.90
N LEU A 139 3.49 5.67 -2.05
CA LEU A 139 3.45 4.38 -1.37
C LEU A 139 4.60 3.49 -1.86
N VAL A 140 5.38 2.94 -0.94
CA VAL A 140 6.44 1.96 -1.25
C VAL A 140 5.86 0.57 -1.43
N HIS A 141 4.87 0.23 -0.61
CA HIS A 141 4.10 -0.99 -0.73
C HIS A 141 2.63 -0.72 -0.36
N ARG A 142 1.80 -1.74 -0.52
CA ARG A 142 0.37 -1.67 -0.20
C ARG A 142 0.01 -2.66 0.89
N LEU A 143 -1.02 -2.30 1.65
CA LEU A 143 -1.79 -3.18 2.52
C LEU A 143 -3.23 -3.25 2.00
N ASP A 144 -3.92 -4.33 2.31
CA ASP A 144 -5.35 -4.43 2.04
C ASP A 144 -6.12 -3.43 2.91
N ARG A 145 -7.36 -3.11 2.50
CA ARG A 145 -8.21 -2.11 3.20
C ARG A 145 -8.33 -2.44 4.69
N ASP A 146 -8.62 -3.71 5.00
CA ASP A 146 -8.94 -4.16 6.36
C ASP A 146 -7.72 -4.71 7.12
N THR A 147 -6.53 -4.67 6.51
CA THR A 147 -5.25 -4.96 7.17
C THR A 147 -4.71 -3.68 7.81
N SER A 148 -4.37 -3.72 9.09
CA SER A 148 -3.73 -2.59 9.79
C SER A 148 -2.21 -2.78 9.91
N GLY A 149 -1.49 -1.78 10.41
CA GLY A 149 -0.08 -1.88 10.77
C GLY A 149 0.87 -1.10 9.87
N VAL A 150 2.16 -1.47 9.90
CA VAL A 150 3.25 -0.72 9.28
C VAL A 150 3.02 -0.51 7.78
N LEU A 151 2.96 0.75 7.35
CA LEU A 151 2.88 1.19 5.97
C LEU A 151 4.00 2.19 5.67
N LEU A 152 4.87 1.85 4.72
CA LEU A 152 6.01 2.67 4.33
C LEU A 152 5.68 3.57 3.12
N VAL A 153 5.99 4.86 3.26
CA VAL A 153 5.82 5.92 2.26
C VAL A 153 7.19 6.56 2.00
N ALA A 154 7.51 6.79 0.73
CA ALA A 154 8.72 7.50 0.33
C ALA A 154 8.42 9.00 0.14
N LYS A 155 9.27 9.85 0.70
CA LYS A 155 9.24 11.32 0.56
C LYS A 155 10.16 11.85 -0.53
N LYS A 156 11.00 10.99 -1.11
CA LYS A 156 11.86 11.29 -2.27
C LYS A 156 11.79 10.20 -3.33
N ARG A 157 11.99 10.56 -4.61
CA ARG A 157 12.02 9.58 -5.71
C ARG A 157 13.21 8.62 -5.60
N SER A 158 14.36 9.10 -5.14
CA SER A 158 15.54 8.26 -4.85
C SER A 158 15.22 7.21 -3.79
N ALA A 159 14.58 7.62 -2.69
CA ALA A 159 14.12 6.73 -1.64
C ALA A 159 13.14 5.67 -2.16
N LEU A 160 12.15 6.06 -2.97
CA LEU A 160 11.20 5.13 -3.58
C LEU A 160 11.91 4.08 -4.46
N ARG A 161 12.88 4.50 -5.28
CA ARG A 161 13.66 3.58 -6.14
C ARG A 161 14.44 2.56 -5.32
N SER A 162 15.19 3.02 -4.32
CA SER A 162 15.97 2.15 -3.42
C SER A 162 15.07 1.16 -2.67
N LEU A 163 13.95 1.62 -2.12
CA LEU A 163 13.04 0.76 -1.37
C LEU A 163 12.30 -0.25 -2.27
N HIS A 164 11.94 0.12 -3.50
CA HIS A 164 11.40 -0.83 -4.48
C HIS A 164 12.44 -1.90 -4.90
N GLU A 165 13.71 -1.54 -4.97
CA GLU A 165 14.81 -2.46 -5.21
C GLU A 165 14.95 -3.47 -4.07
N GLN A 166 14.97 -3.00 -2.82
CA GLN A 166 14.98 -3.89 -1.66
C GLN A 166 13.76 -4.85 -1.63
N LEU A 167 12.57 -4.40 -2.04
CA LEU A 167 11.41 -5.29 -2.19
C LEU A 167 11.60 -6.35 -3.28
N ARG A 168 12.18 -5.96 -4.43
CA ARG A 168 12.44 -6.85 -5.56
C ARG A 168 13.49 -7.90 -5.21
N GLU A 169 14.50 -7.52 -4.45
CA GLU A 169 15.61 -8.36 -4.00
C GLU A 169 15.30 -9.14 -2.71
N LYS A 170 14.09 -8.96 -2.15
CA LYS A 170 13.66 -9.59 -0.89
C LYS A 170 14.53 -9.16 0.32
N GLY A 171 15.15 -7.99 0.25
CA GLY A 171 15.90 -7.35 1.33
C GLY A 171 15.03 -6.74 2.44
N MET A 172 13.70 -6.79 2.30
CA MET A 172 12.76 -6.38 3.35
C MET A 172 12.11 -7.58 4.03
N GLN A 173 12.17 -7.61 5.36
CA GLN A 173 11.40 -8.56 6.17
C GLN A 173 10.14 -7.89 6.68
N LYS A 174 8.98 -8.48 6.35
CA LYS A 174 7.67 -8.05 6.83
C LYS A 174 7.14 -9.13 7.76
N ASP A 175 6.76 -8.76 8.98
CA ASP A 175 6.14 -9.67 9.93
C ASP A 175 4.72 -9.20 10.21
N TYR A 176 3.78 -10.12 10.07
CA TYR A 176 2.37 -9.91 10.37
C TYR A 176 1.95 -10.76 11.56
N LEU A 177 0.95 -10.32 12.30
CA LEU A 177 0.22 -11.14 13.25
C LEU A 177 -1.17 -11.43 12.69
N ALA A 178 -1.59 -12.69 12.77
CA ALA A 178 -2.91 -13.15 12.37
C ALA A 178 -3.51 -14.09 13.41
N LEU A 179 -4.78 -13.88 13.76
CA LEU A 179 -5.55 -14.82 14.56
C LEU A 179 -6.30 -15.75 13.61
N VAL A 180 -5.96 -17.03 13.65
CA VAL A 180 -6.49 -18.06 12.75
C VAL A 180 -7.34 -19.09 13.48
N ARG A 181 -8.29 -19.67 12.76
CA ARG A 181 -9.19 -20.72 13.27
C ARG A 181 -8.43 -21.95 13.73
N GLY A 182 -8.82 -22.51 14.87
CA GLY A 182 -8.33 -23.80 15.35
C GLY A 182 -6.86 -23.79 15.76
N GLN A 183 -6.24 -24.98 15.74
CA GLN A 183 -4.88 -25.20 16.19
C GLN A 183 -3.91 -25.26 15.01
N TRP A 184 -3.14 -24.19 14.78
CA TRP A 184 -2.11 -24.20 13.73
C TRP A 184 -1.09 -25.30 14.03
N GLN A 185 -0.78 -26.15 13.04
CA GLN A 185 0.13 -27.27 13.23
C GLN A 185 1.58 -26.77 13.34
N SER A 186 2.27 -27.05 14.45
CA SER A 186 3.61 -26.51 14.73
C SER A 186 4.67 -26.90 13.67
N HIS A 187 4.46 -28.00 12.95
CA HIS A 187 5.36 -28.46 11.89
C HIS A 187 5.14 -27.71 10.56
N VAL A 188 3.99 -27.06 10.37
CA VAL A 188 3.70 -26.23 9.19
C VAL A 188 4.35 -24.87 9.36
N LYS A 189 5.64 -24.79 9.03
CA LYS A 189 6.45 -23.56 9.09
C LYS A 189 6.40 -22.74 7.80
N THR A 190 5.96 -23.35 6.70
CA THR A 190 5.93 -22.73 5.37
C THR A 190 4.72 -23.22 4.60
N VAL A 191 4.02 -22.30 3.93
CA VAL A 191 3.00 -22.63 2.92
C VAL A 191 3.49 -22.12 1.57
N GLN A 192 3.62 -23.03 0.60
CA GLN A 192 3.95 -22.73 -0.80
C GLN A 192 2.77 -23.14 -1.66
N ALA A 193 2.01 -22.14 -2.12
CA ALA A 193 0.84 -22.36 -2.94
C ALA A 193 0.73 -21.22 -3.97
N PRO A 194 0.75 -21.51 -5.29
CA PRO A 194 0.66 -20.51 -6.34
C PRO A 194 -0.69 -19.81 -6.34
N LEU A 195 -0.70 -18.49 -6.56
CA LEU A 195 -1.88 -17.63 -6.40
C LEU A 195 -2.30 -16.99 -7.71
N LEU A 196 -3.51 -17.29 -8.14
CA LEU A 196 -4.14 -16.70 -9.33
C LEU A 196 -5.12 -15.60 -8.89
N LYS A 197 -4.97 -14.41 -9.48
CA LYS A 197 -5.80 -13.24 -9.19
C LYS A 197 -6.87 -13.08 -10.27
N ASN A 198 -8.13 -13.03 -9.85
CA ASN A 198 -9.28 -12.71 -10.66
C ASN A 198 -9.82 -11.33 -10.27
N ILE A 199 -10.34 -10.59 -11.24
CA ILE A 199 -11.01 -9.30 -11.03
C ILE A 199 -12.47 -9.51 -11.41
N LEU A 200 -13.37 -9.33 -10.44
CA LEU A 200 -14.81 -9.42 -10.66
C LEU A 200 -15.32 -8.20 -11.45
N GLN A 201 -16.53 -8.30 -12.00
CA GLN A 201 -17.18 -7.17 -12.68
C GLN A 201 -17.35 -5.94 -11.77
N SER A 202 -17.50 -6.15 -10.46
CA SER A 202 -17.52 -5.09 -9.44
C SER A 202 -16.16 -4.37 -9.25
N GLY A 203 -15.09 -4.84 -9.91
CA GLY A 203 -13.73 -4.35 -9.73
C GLY A 203 -13.01 -4.96 -8.52
N GLU A 204 -13.72 -5.77 -7.72
CA GLU A 204 -13.14 -6.46 -6.58
C GLU A 204 -12.15 -7.55 -6.99
N ARG A 205 -11.12 -7.75 -6.17
CA ARG A 205 -10.05 -8.70 -6.42
C ARG A 205 -10.29 -9.95 -5.57
N ILE A 206 -10.43 -11.09 -6.21
CA ILE A 206 -10.44 -12.41 -5.56
C ILE A 206 -9.18 -13.15 -5.99
N VAL A 207 -8.56 -13.83 -5.04
CA VAL A 207 -7.37 -14.65 -5.23
C VAL A 207 -7.69 -16.06 -4.80
N ARG A 208 -7.28 -17.04 -5.60
CA ARG A 208 -7.41 -18.47 -5.29
C ARG A 208 -6.09 -19.18 -5.51
N VAL A 209 -5.90 -20.30 -4.81
CA VAL A 209 -4.80 -21.22 -5.12
C VAL A 209 -5.07 -21.87 -6.48
N SER A 210 -4.10 -21.83 -7.37
CA SER A 210 -4.18 -22.43 -8.72
C SER A 210 -2.78 -22.65 -9.26
N GLN A 211 -2.56 -23.76 -9.97
CA GLN A 211 -1.28 -24.05 -10.63
C GLN A 211 -0.89 -23.02 -11.71
N GLU A 212 -1.88 -22.35 -12.30
CA GLU A 212 -1.66 -21.22 -13.23
C GLU A 212 -1.33 -19.90 -12.49
N GLY A 213 -1.39 -19.94 -11.15
CA GLY A 213 -1.10 -18.82 -10.29
C GLY A 213 0.39 -18.51 -10.21
N LYS A 214 0.70 -17.33 -9.68
CA LYS A 214 2.10 -16.94 -9.49
C LYS A 214 2.66 -17.62 -8.23
N PRO A 215 3.89 -18.16 -8.27
CA PRO A 215 4.53 -18.76 -7.10
C PRO A 215 4.52 -17.81 -5.91
N SER A 216 4.13 -18.35 -4.76
CA SER A 216 3.95 -17.60 -3.52
C SER A 216 4.35 -18.44 -2.32
N GLU A 217 5.07 -17.84 -1.38
CA GLU A 217 5.55 -18.47 -0.16
C GLU A 217 5.32 -17.57 1.05
N THR A 218 4.76 -18.14 2.11
CA THR A 218 4.62 -17.50 3.43
C THR A 218 5.17 -18.42 4.50
N ARG A 219 6.02 -17.87 5.38
CA ARG A 219 6.50 -18.58 6.57
C ARG A 219 5.61 -18.25 7.76
N PHE A 220 5.39 -19.24 8.61
CA PHE A 220 4.52 -19.13 9.78
C PHE A 220 5.25 -19.60 11.03
N LYS A 221 4.96 -18.92 12.14
CA LYS A 221 5.39 -19.31 13.48
C LYS A 221 4.21 -19.13 14.43
N VAL A 222 3.92 -20.15 15.24
CA VAL A 222 2.93 -20.02 16.32
C VAL A 222 3.48 -19.08 17.38
N GLU A 223 2.73 -18.02 17.69
CA GLU A 223 3.07 -17.07 18.76
C GLU A 223 2.30 -17.42 20.03
N GLU A 224 1.02 -17.80 19.91
CA GLU A 224 0.20 -18.16 21.08
C GLU A 224 -0.96 -19.08 20.69
N ARG A 225 -1.32 -20.01 21.58
CA ARG A 225 -2.47 -20.90 21.42
C ARG A 225 -3.61 -20.53 22.37
N TYR A 226 -4.83 -20.66 21.88
CA TYR A 226 -6.09 -20.50 22.61
C TYR A 226 -6.93 -21.76 22.44
N ALA A 227 -8.08 -21.87 23.13
CA ALA A 227 -8.94 -23.04 23.09
C ALA A 227 -9.34 -23.44 21.64
N PHE A 228 -9.83 -22.47 20.85
CA PHE A 228 -10.35 -22.71 19.49
C PHE A 228 -9.68 -21.83 18.41
N ALA A 229 -8.57 -21.16 18.75
CA ALA A 229 -7.86 -20.27 17.83
C ALA A 229 -6.34 -20.30 18.08
N THR A 230 -5.57 -19.82 17.11
CA THR A 230 -4.11 -19.66 17.23
C THR A 230 -3.69 -18.28 16.75
N LEU A 231 -2.83 -17.59 17.50
CA LEU A 231 -2.12 -16.42 17.00
C LEU A 231 -0.84 -16.89 16.29
N VAL A 232 -0.70 -16.54 15.02
CA VAL A 232 0.48 -16.86 14.22
C VAL A 232 1.17 -15.59 13.73
N ARG A 233 2.50 -15.62 13.73
CA ARG A 233 3.33 -14.68 12.98
C ARG A 233 3.45 -15.18 11.56
N CYS A 234 3.15 -14.31 10.60
CA CYS A 234 3.24 -14.59 9.18
C CYS A 234 4.34 -13.71 8.56
N SER A 235 5.36 -14.32 7.97
CA SER A 235 6.47 -13.63 7.31
C SER A 235 6.46 -13.97 5.82
N PRO A 236 5.75 -13.21 4.97
CA PRO A 236 5.61 -13.52 3.56
C PRO A 236 6.92 -13.24 2.79
N VAL A 237 7.46 -14.29 2.17
CA VAL A 237 8.68 -14.21 1.33
C VAL A 237 8.36 -13.52 0.01
N THR A 238 7.19 -13.82 -0.56
CA THR A 238 6.60 -13.11 -1.71
C THR A 238 5.58 -12.06 -1.28
N GLY A 239 5.07 -11.24 -2.20
CA GLY A 239 4.11 -10.17 -1.89
C GLY A 239 2.89 -10.14 -2.82
N ARG A 240 2.15 -11.25 -2.94
CA ARG A 240 0.92 -11.28 -3.76
C ARG A 240 -0.28 -10.68 -3.03
N THR A 241 -1.29 -10.30 -3.82
CA THR A 241 -2.58 -9.82 -3.28
C THR A 241 -3.20 -10.90 -2.40
N HIS A 242 -3.67 -10.53 -1.19
CA HIS A 242 -4.32 -11.42 -0.23
C HIS A 242 -3.49 -12.67 0.16
N GLN A 243 -2.17 -12.67 -0.04
CA GLN A 243 -1.35 -13.88 0.06
C GLN A 243 -1.49 -14.59 1.41
N ILE A 244 -1.35 -13.85 2.52
CA ILE A 244 -1.45 -14.44 3.86
C ILE A 244 -2.84 -15.02 4.07
N ARG A 245 -3.89 -14.24 3.75
CA ARG A 245 -5.31 -14.64 3.88
C ARG A 245 -5.62 -15.96 3.16
N VAL A 246 -5.19 -16.07 1.90
CA VAL A 246 -5.40 -17.27 1.09
C VAL A 246 -4.53 -18.44 1.54
N HIS A 247 -3.29 -18.20 1.96
CA HIS A 247 -2.41 -19.26 2.46
C HIS A 247 -2.89 -19.84 3.79
N THR A 248 -3.38 -19.00 4.71
CA THR A 248 -3.98 -19.46 5.97
C THR A 248 -5.27 -20.24 5.72
N GLN A 249 -6.12 -19.78 4.80
CA GLN A 249 -7.31 -20.52 4.36
C GLN A 249 -6.94 -21.86 3.74
N TYR A 250 -5.96 -21.89 2.82
CA TYR A 250 -5.49 -23.10 2.15
C TYR A 250 -4.94 -24.14 3.13
N ALA A 251 -4.28 -23.68 4.20
CA ALA A 251 -3.81 -24.53 5.29
C ALA A 251 -4.95 -25.01 6.24
N GLY A 252 -6.21 -24.67 5.98
CA GLY A 252 -7.36 -25.05 6.80
C GLY A 252 -7.63 -24.15 8.01
N HIS A 253 -6.87 -23.06 8.15
CA HIS A 253 -6.90 -22.15 9.30
C HIS A 253 -7.19 -20.71 8.84
N PRO A 254 -8.40 -20.40 8.33
CA PRO A 254 -8.74 -19.05 7.90
C PRO A 254 -8.61 -18.02 9.02
N ILE A 255 -8.38 -16.76 8.64
CA ILE A 255 -8.21 -15.64 9.57
C ILE A 255 -9.58 -15.19 10.10
N ALA A 256 -9.63 -14.81 11.38
CA ALA A 256 -10.82 -14.24 12.01
C ALA A 256 -11.30 -12.96 11.30
N PHE A 257 -12.61 -12.87 11.07
CA PHE A 257 -13.32 -11.76 10.41
C PHE A 257 -12.76 -11.44 9.02
N ASP A 258 -12.32 -12.47 8.31
CA ASP A 258 -11.99 -12.39 6.90
C ASP A 258 -13.26 -12.52 6.05
N ASP A 259 -13.76 -11.41 5.54
CA ASP A 259 -15.01 -11.31 4.78
C ASP A 259 -15.03 -12.10 3.44
N ARG A 260 -13.88 -12.63 3.00
CA ARG A 260 -13.72 -13.28 1.68
C ARG A 260 -13.26 -14.73 1.79
N TYR A 261 -12.33 -14.99 2.70
CA TYR A 261 -11.67 -16.29 2.87
C TYR A 261 -11.90 -16.88 4.27
N GLY A 262 -12.70 -16.21 5.09
CA GLY A 262 -13.00 -16.57 6.47
C GLY A 262 -13.97 -17.73 6.62
N ASP A 263 -14.28 -18.00 7.88
CA ASP A 263 -15.26 -19.00 8.30
C ASP A 263 -16.27 -18.34 9.23
N ARG A 264 -17.55 -18.39 8.86
CA ARG A 264 -18.64 -17.73 9.59
C ARG A 264 -18.87 -18.35 10.96
N GLU A 265 -18.68 -19.66 11.10
CA GLU A 265 -18.82 -20.34 12.39
C GLU A 265 -17.72 -19.91 13.35
N PHE A 266 -16.49 -19.77 12.85
CA PHE A 266 -15.38 -19.25 13.64
C PHE A 266 -15.61 -17.79 14.12
N ASP A 267 -16.12 -16.93 13.23
CA ASP A 267 -16.44 -15.55 13.59
C ASP A 267 -17.58 -15.47 14.62
N GLN A 268 -18.57 -16.35 14.51
CA GLN A 268 -19.64 -16.48 15.49
C GLN A 268 -19.10 -16.93 16.84
N GLN A 269 -18.23 -17.95 16.88
CA GLN A 269 -17.62 -18.43 18.12
C GLN A 269 -16.80 -17.34 18.84
N LEU A 270 -16.06 -16.52 18.08
CA LEU A 270 -15.36 -15.34 18.62
C LEU A 270 -16.32 -14.29 19.19
N THR A 271 -17.49 -14.14 18.57
CA THR A 271 -18.54 -13.21 19.02
C THR A 271 -19.17 -13.71 20.32
N GLU A 272 -19.53 -15.00 20.39
CA GLU A 272 -20.10 -15.66 21.57
C GLU A 272 -19.12 -15.68 22.75
N ALA A 273 -17.83 -15.84 22.48
CA ALA A 273 -16.77 -15.71 23.50
C ALA A 273 -16.59 -14.27 24.02
N GLY A 274 -17.35 -13.27 23.52
CA GLY A 274 -17.32 -11.90 24.03
C GLY A 274 -16.06 -11.11 23.63
N THR A 275 -15.33 -11.54 22.60
CA THR A 275 -14.08 -10.88 22.19
C THR A 275 -14.31 -9.46 21.66
N GLY A 276 -15.50 -9.18 21.13
CA GLY A 276 -15.88 -7.89 20.55
C GLY A 276 -15.16 -7.57 19.23
N LEU A 277 -14.48 -8.53 18.61
CA LEU A 277 -13.81 -8.37 17.33
C LEU A 277 -14.86 -8.13 16.22
N LYS A 278 -14.59 -7.18 15.32
CA LYS A 278 -15.49 -6.80 14.20
C LYS A 278 -14.75 -6.50 12.91
N ARG A 279 -13.48 -6.91 12.82
CA ARG A 279 -12.58 -6.61 11.71
C ARG A 279 -11.59 -7.75 11.52
N LEU A 280 -11.09 -7.90 10.29
CA LEU A 280 -10.02 -8.84 9.94
C LEU A 280 -8.89 -8.83 10.97
N PHE A 281 -8.57 -9.96 11.60
CA PHE A 281 -7.41 -10.05 12.50
C PHE A 281 -6.13 -10.29 11.68
N LEU A 282 -5.68 -9.26 10.96
CA LEU A 282 -4.40 -9.24 10.27
C LEU A 282 -3.73 -7.88 10.47
N HIS A 283 -2.53 -7.90 11.05
CA HIS A 283 -1.79 -6.70 11.42
C HIS A 283 -0.33 -6.81 10.97
N ALA A 284 0.13 -5.87 10.14
CA ALA A 284 1.54 -5.73 9.78
C ALA A 284 2.32 -5.20 11.01
N ALA A 285 2.79 -6.12 11.85
CA ALA A 285 3.35 -5.83 13.16
C ALA A 285 4.75 -5.22 13.08
N ALA A 286 5.58 -5.65 12.12
CA ALA A 286 6.92 -5.11 11.97
C ALA A 286 7.40 -5.10 10.50
N LEU A 287 8.23 -4.11 10.19
CA LEU A 287 8.95 -4.00 8.93
C LEU A 287 10.42 -3.73 9.19
N LYS A 288 11.30 -4.58 8.67
CA LYS A 288 12.75 -4.40 8.67
C LYS A 288 13.26 -4.16 7.26
N PHE A 289 14.03 -3.11 7.07
CA PHE A 289 14.55 -2.67 5.77
C PHE A 289 15.81 -1.82 5.96
N THR A 290 16.54 -1.57 4.88
CA THR A 290 17.70 -0.67 4.89
C THR A 290 17.24 0.74 4.56
N HIS A 291 17.56 1.70 5.43
CA HIS A 291 17.18 3.09 5.24
C HIS A 291 17.83 3.66 3.96
N PRO A 292 17.06 4.25 3.02
CA PRO A 292 17.58 4.60 1.70
C PRO A 292 18.48 5.85 1.70
N GLY A 293 18.49 6.62 2.80
CA GLY A 293 19.38 7.78 2.96
C GLY A 293 20.67 7.44 3.70
N THR A 294 20.58 6.68 4.80
CA THR A 294 21.72 6.41 5.70
C THR A 294 22.39 5.05 5.44
N GLY A 295 21.71 4.11 4.78
CA GLY A 295 22.21 2.75 4.58
C GLY A 295 22.12 1.86 5.83
N GLU A 296 21.60 2.37 6.94
CA GLU A 296 21.45 1.61 8.19
C GLU A 296 20.23 0.69 8.15
N VAL A 297 20.31 -0.45 8.82
CA VAL A 297 19.18 -1.37 8.94
C VAL A 297 18.23 -0.88 10.02
N MET A 298 17.00 -0.57 9.63
CA MET A 298 15.93 -0.15 10.54
C MET A 298 14.92 -1.26 10.75
N ARG A 299 14.30 -1.29 11.93
CA ARG A 299 13.13 -2.13 12.22
C ARG A 299 12.07 -1.28 12.91
N ILE A 300 10.93 -1.10 12.24
CA ILE A 300 9.79 -0.34 12.76
C ILE A 300 8.70 -1.32 13.16
N GLU A 301 8.12 -1.11 14.34
CA GLU A 301 6.99 -1.88 14.84
C GLU A 301 5.73 -1.02 14.92
N ALA A 302 4.59 -1.61 14.60
CA ALA A 302 3.28 -1.01 14.81
C ALA A 302 2.61 -1.69 16.00
N PRO A 303 2.12 -0.92 17.00
CA PRO A 303 1.28 -1.49 18.03
C PRO A 303 -0.07 -1.91 17.44
N MET A 304 -0.58 -3.06 17.89
CA MET A 304 -1.96 -3.48 17.63
C MET A 304 -2.95 -2.44 18.20
N ASP A 305 -4.07 -2.25 17.51
CA ASP A 305 -5.19 -1.46 18.00
C ASP A 305 -5.88 -2.14 19.19
N ASN A 306 -6.73 -1.39 19.90
CA ASN A 306 -7.41 -1.89 21.10
C ASN A 306 -8.38 -3.04 20.80
N ALA A 307 -8.95 -3.11 19.60
CA ALA A 307 -9.86 -4.20 19.23
C ALA A 307 -9.10 -5.53 19.13
N LEU A 308 -7.93 -5.54 18.48
CA LEU A 308 -7.08 -6.72 18.41
C LEU A 308 -6.54 -7.12 19.79
N LYS A 309 -6.04 -6.14 20.58
CA LYS A 309 -5.53 -6.40 21.95
C LYS A 309 -6.60 -7.00 22.86
N ARG A 310 -7.81 -6.42 22.87
CA ARG A 310 -8.94 -6.91 23.67
C ARG A 310 -9.33 -8.33 23.28
N CYS A 311 -9.40 -8.62 21.98
CA CYS A 311 -9.70 -9.95 21.49
C CYS A 311 -8.71 -11.00 22.04
N LEU A 312 -7.41 -10.74 21.94
CA LEU A 312 -6.40 -11.66 22.50
C LEU A 312 -6.52 -11.78 24.02
N GLN A 313 -6.78 -10.69 24.73
CA GLN A 313 -6.92 -10.73 26.18
C GLN A 313 -8.09 -11.61 26.63
N VAL A 314 -9.24 -11.51 25.96
CA VAL A 314 -10.40 -12.36 26.24
C VAL A 314 -10.04 -13.83 26.01
N LEU A 315 -9.44 -14.15 24.86
CA LEU A 315 -9.07 -15.54 24.52
C LEU A 315 -8.02 -16.14 25.46
N ARG A 316 -7.14 -15.32 26.06
CA ARG A 316 -6.19 -15.77 27.10
C ARG A 316 -6.89 -16.17 28.40
N ASN A 317 -7.94 -15.45 28.77
CA ASN A 317 -8.64 -15.64 30.03
C ASN A 317 -9.65 -16.80 29.95
N THR A 318 -10.05 -17.22 28.75
CA THR A 318 -10.90 -18.40 28.50
C THR A 318 -10.09 -19.69 28.33
N LYS A 319 -8.82 -19.72 28.76
CA LYS A 319 -7.96 -20.92 28.71
C LYS A 319 -8.40 -21.99 29.70
#